data_AF-A0A1H6NT03-F1
#
_entry.id   AF-A0A1H6NT03-F1
#
_cell.length_a   1.000
_cell.length_b   1.000
_cell.length_c   1.000
_cell.angle_alpha   90.00
_cell.angle_beta   90.00
_cell.angle_gamma   90.00
#
_symmetry.space_group_name_H-M   'P 1'
#
loop_
_entity.id
_entity.type
_entity.pdbx_description
1 polymer ?
#
loop_
_entity_poly.entity_id
_entity_poly.type
_entity_poly.pdbx_seq_one_letter_code
_entity_poly.pdbx_strand_id
1 'polypeptide(L)'
;MPTFTPHQDAALKAVDDWLKAKPGRNGTPQVFRLFGFAGTGKTTLARHVADNVDGEVKFAAFTGKAALVMRNKGCDGASTIHSLIYRARESGEEQPNFELWDDAPASKAKLIVIDECSMVDAELGRDLLSFDCPLLVLGDPAQLPPIQGGGFFTETEPDVMLTEVHRQAEHDPIVRMSMDVREGRSLQPGQYGLSEIVSRKALDPDRVMAADQVLVGRNNTRRAYNMRVRQKLGIEDLLPVANDKLVCLRNNRKKVLFNGGLWRVKARAASKSQIITMRISPDEDFGGKVTKVSVRADCFSGGVETLPWEQRKPYDEFDYGYVLTVHKSQGSQWDDVVLFDESFAFQESRARWLYTGITRAAKRLSIVV
;
A
#
# COMPACT_ATOMS: atom_id res chain seq x y z
N MET A 1 21.04 -14.10 -15.22
CA MET A 1 20.68 -12.67 -15.27
C MET A 1 19.24 -12.57 -15.75
N PRO A 2 18.42 -11.64 -15.23
CA PRO A 2 17.08 -11.39 -15.77
C PRO A 2 17.19 -11.01 -17.25
N THR A 3 16.28 -11.51 -18.08
CA THR A 3 16.16 -11.11 -19.48
C THR A 3 15.14 -9.98 -19.55
N PHE A 4 15.57 -8.80 -19.98
CA PHE A 4 14.69 -7.63 -20.13
C PHE A 4 14.11 -7.57 -21.54
N THR A 5 12.95 -6.93 -21.68
CA THR A 5 12.39 -6.60 -23.00
C THR A 5 13.15 -5.42 -23.61
N PRO A 6 13.11 -5.21 -24.96
CA PRO A 6 13.71 -4.04 -25.58
C PRO A 6 13.22 -2.71 -24.98
N HIS A 7 11.95 -2.66 -24.58
CA HIS A 7 11.37 -1.48 -23.91
C HIS A 7 11.97 -1.28 -22.50
N GLN A 8 12.16 -2.35 -21.73
CA GLN A 8 12.81 -2.28 -20.42
C GLN A 8 14.30 -1.90 -20.55
N ASP A 9 15.01 -2.41 -21.55
CA ASP A 9 16.40 -2.02 -21.83
C ASP A 9 16.52 -0.54 -22.19
N ALA A 10 15.58 0.00 -22.99
CA ALA A 10 15.52 1.42 -23.29
C ALA A 10 15.27 2.26 -22.02
N ALA A 11 14.40 1.79 -21.13
CA ALA A 11 14.15 2.44 -19.84
C ALA A 11 15.40 2.44 -18.94
N LEU A 12 16.09 1.31 -18.83
CA LEU A 12 17.33 1.18 -18.07
C LEU A 12 18.41 2.11 -18.62
N LYS A 13 18.55 2.18 -19.94
CA LYS A 13 19.47 3.11 -20.60
C LYS A 13 19.14 4.57 -20.28
N ALA A 14 17.87 4.97 -20.34
CA ALA A 14 17.45 6.33 -20.01
C ALA A 14 17.78 6.70 -18.54
N VAL A 15 17.58 5.77 -17.61
CA VAL A 15 17.96 5.98 -16.20
C VAL A 15 19.48 6.08 -16.03
N ASP A 16 20.25 5.25 -16.71
CA ASP A 16 21.72 5.28 -16.69
C ASP A 16 22.28 6.59 -17.27
N ASP A 17 21.75 7.04 -18.42
CA ASP A 17 22.11 8.32 -19.03
C ASP A 17 21.79 9.50 -18.08
N TRP A 18 20.64 9.46 -17.39
CA TRP A 18 20.27 10.44 -16.38
C TRP A 18 21.22 10.44 -15.18
N LEU A 19 21.58 9.28 -14.63
CA LEU A 19 22.54 9.17 -13.52
C LEU A 19 23.92 9.70 -13.91
N LYS A 20 24.39 9.38 -15.12
CA LYS A 20 25.65 9.89 -15.68
C LYS A 20 25.66 11.41 -15.87
N ALA A 21 24.50 11.99 -16.16
CA ALA A 21 24.32 13.44 -16.28
C ALA A 21 24.33 14.18 -14.92
N LYS A 22 24.55 13.47 -13.80
CA LYS A 22 24.67 14.01 -12.43
C LYS A 22 23.43 14.81 -12.01
N PRO A 23 22.30 14.13 -11.70
CA PRO A 23 21.04 14.75 -11.32
C PRO A 23 21.19 15.77 -10.19
N GLY A 24 20.47 16.90 -10.29
CA GLY A 24 20.59 18.02 -9.36
C GLY A 24 21.77 18.95 -9.64
N ARG A 25 22.57 18.70 -10.69
CA ARG A 25 23.69 19.55 -11.11
C ARG A 25 23.57 19.91 -12.59
N ASN A 26 24.16 21.05 -12.98
CA ASN A 26 24.29 21.48 -14.38
C ASN A 26 22.96 21.51 -15.17
N GLY A 27 21.84 21.77 -14.48
CA GLY A 27 20.51 21.79 -15.10
C GLY A 27 19.86 20.42 -15.30
N THR A 28 20.54 19.31 -14.94
CA THR A 28 19.95 17.97 -14.98
C THR A 28 18.90 17.84 -13.87
N PRO A 29 17.64 17.47 -14.19
CA PRO A 29 16.59 17.28 -13.19
C PRO A 29 16.99 16.28 -12.12
N GLN A 30 16.71 16.61 -10.85
CA GLN A 30 17.01 15.74 -9.70
C GLN A 30 16.10 14.50 -9.64
N VAL A 31 14.95 14.53 -10.31
CA VAL A 31 13.94 13.46 -10.29
C VAL A 31 13.87 12.79 -11.65
N PHE A 32 13.85 11.46 -11.67
CA PHE A 32 13.50 10.65 -12.82
C PHE A 32 12.24 9.83 -12.53
N ARG A 33 11.24 9.93 -13.39
CA ARG A 33 9.93 9.30 -13.27
C ARG A 33 9.86 8.08 -14.17
N LEU A 34 9.99 6.90 -13.56
CA LEU A 34 9.80 5.62 -14.22
C LEU A 34 8.40 5.08 -13.89
N PHE A 35 7.42 5.42 -14.72
CA PHE A 35 6.06 4.96 -14.54
C PHE A 35 5.77 3.72 -15.36
N GLY A 36 4.71 3.03 -15.01
CA GLY A 36 4.27 1.87 -15.76
C GLY A 36 3.10 1.17 -15.10
N PHE A 37 2.43 0.33 -15.87
CA PHE A 37 1.30 -0.44 -15.39
C PHE A 37 1.73 -1.60 -14.48
N ALA A 38 0.77 -2.29 -13.87
CA ALA A 38 1.01 -3.51 -13.13
C ALA A 38 1.57 -4.58 -14.08
N GLY A 39 2.54 -5.37 -13.59
CA GLY A 39 3.18 -6.43 -14.39
C GLY A 39 4.26 -5.96 -15.38
N THR A 40 4.55 -4.66 -15.50
CA THR A 40 5.58 -4.16 -16.43
C THR A 40 7.02 -4.21 -15.89
N GLY A 41 7.20 -4.63 -14.62
CA GLY A 41 8.52 -4.89 -14.04
C GLY A 41 9.22 -3.70 -13.36
N LYS A 42 8.51 -2.62 -13.03
CA LYS A 42 9.08 -1.41 -12.38
C LYS A 42 10.06 -1.70 -11.24
N THR A 43 9.63 -2.46 -10.23
CA THR A 43 10.48 -2.80 -9.06
C THR A 43 11.70 -3.62 -9.45
N THR A 44 11.57 -4.50 -10.45
CA THR A 44 12.68 -5.31 -10.98
C THR A 44 13.73 -4.42 -11.67
N LEU A 45 13.29 -3.45 -12.47
CA LEU A 45 14.17 -2.46 -13.10
C LEU A 45 14.84 -1.59 -12.04
N ALA A 46 14.11 -1.11 -11.04
CA ALA A 46 14.66 -0.29 -9.98
C ALA A 46 15.72 -1.03 -9.15
N ARG A 47 15.54 -2.32 -8.89
CA ARG A 47 16.56 -3.17 -8.26
C ARG A 47 17.79 -3.31 -9.16
N HIS A 48 17.60 -3.55 -10.46
CA HIS A 48 18.72 -3.64 -11.40
C HIS A 48 19.50 -2.32 -11.50
N VAL A 49 18.82 -1.18 -11.51
CA VAL A 49 19.47 0.14 -11.43
C VAL A 49 20.28 0.25 -10.15
N ALA A 50 19.68 -0.09 -9.01
CA ALA A 50 20.34 0.00 -7.71
C ALA A 50 21.60 -0.87 -7.62
N ASP A 51 21.55 -2.10 -8.15
CA ASP A 51 22.68 -3.04 -8.18
C ASP A 51 23.89 -2.49 -8.98
N ASN A 52 23.66 -1.50 -9.86
CA ASN A 52 24.69 -0.89 -10.71
C ASN A 52 25.15 0.51 -10.25
N VAL A 53 24.60 1.04 -9.15
CA VAL A 53 25.04 2.32 -8.58
C VAL A 53 26.24 2.09 -7.66
N ASP A 54 27.33 2.83 -7.87
CA ASP A 54 28.49 2.83 -6.97
C ASP A 54 28.20 3.64 -5.70
N GLY A 55 27.56 2.98 -4.72
CA GLY A 55 27.32 3.48 -3.38
C GLY A 55 25.98 3.05 -2.80
N GLU A 56 25.57 3.70 -1.71
CA GLU A 56 24.38 3.29 -0.97
C GLU A 56 23.09 3.75 -1.69
N VAL A 57 22.22 2.80 -2.02
CA VAL A 57 20.88 3.06 -2.55
C VAL A 57 19.85 2.86 -1.45
N LYS A 58 18.92 3.81 -1.30
CA LYS A 58 17.81 3.71 -0.34
C LYS A 58 16.50 3.47 -1.06
N PHE A 59 15.79 2.43 -0.64
CA PHE A 59 14.43 2.18 -1.10
C PHE A 59 13.43 2.72 -0.07
N ALA A 60 12.39 3.41 -0.55
CA ALA A 60 11.29 3.82 0.30
C ALA A 60 9.96 3.79 -0.43
N ALA A 61 8.89 3.76 0.35
CA ALA A 61 7.53 3.90 -0.14
C ALA A 61 6.69 4.74 0.83
N PHE A 62 5.52 5.20 0.37
CA PHE A 62 4.64 6.01 1.23
C PHE A 62 4.14 5.25 2.46
N THR A 63 3.76 3.98 2.30
CA THR A 63 3.23 3.14 3.39
C THR A 63 4.23 2.06 3.82
N GLY A 64 4.16 1.65 5.09
CA GLY A 64 5.00 0.58 5.62
C GLY A 64 4.74 -0.77 4.94
N LYS A 65 3.53 -0.97 4.41
CA LYS A 65 3.17 -2.18 3.68
C LYS A 65 3.73 -2.18 2.25
N ALA A 66 3.72 -1.05 1.56
CA ALA A 66 4.42 -0.93 0.28
C ALA A 66 5.92 -1.17 0.45
N ALA A 67 6.52 -0.59 1.50
CA ALA A 67 7.92 -0.86 1.83
C ALA A 67 8.19 -2.34 2.13
N LEU A 68 7.26 -3.04 2.80
CA LEU A 68 7.36 -4.49 3.01
C LEU A 68 7.28 -5.27 1.70
N VAL A 69 6.36 -4.93 0.80
CA VAL A 69 6.26 -5.53 -0.53
C VAL A 69 7.56 -5.33 -1.32
N MET A 70 8.17 -4.15 -1.24
CA MET A 70 9.49 -3.89 -1.85
C MET A 70 10.58 -4.81 -1.27
N ARG A 71 10.66 -4.96 0.06
CA ARG A 71 11.63 -5.88 0.70
C ARG A 71 11.45 -7.32 0.21
N ASN A 72 10.20 -7.79 0.12
CA ASN A 72 9.90 -9.14 -0.38
C ASN A 72 10.30 -9.32 -1.86
N LYS A 73 10.45 -8.24 -2.63
CA LYS A 73 10.94 -8.23 -4.01
C LYS A 73 12.46 -8.04 -4.12
N GLY A 74 13.19 -8.08 -3.00
CA GLY A 74 14.64 -7.96 -2.95
C GLY A 74 15.17 -6.53 -2.87
N CYS A 75 14.31 -5.54 -2.56
CA CYS A 75 14.76 -4.20 -2.21
C CYS A 75 15.09 -4.15 -0.70
N ASP A 76 16.27 -4.66 -0.35
CA ASP A 76 16.69 -4.79 1.05
C ASP A 76 16.70 -3.44 1.78
N GLY A 77 16.26 -3.45 3.04
CA GLY A 77 16.21 -2.24 3.86
C GLY A 77 15.14 -1.21 3.46
N ALA A 78 14.24 -1.52 2.51
CA ALA A 78 13.19 -0.57 2.13
C ALA A 78 12.37 -0.12 3.34
N SER A 79 12.08 1.18 3.45
CA SER A 79 11.40 1.77 4.61
C SER A 79 10.29 2.75 4.19
N THR A 80 9.61 3.39 5.14
CA THR A 80 8.69 4.48 4.77
C THR A 80 9.48 5.74 4.46
N ILE A 81 9.01 6.58 3.53
CA ILE A 81 9.63 7.89 3.25
C ILE A 81 9.80 8.67 4.55
N HIS A 82 8.78 8.64 5.41
CA HIS A 82 8.80 9.28 6.71
C HIS A 82 9.91 8.80 7.65
N SER A 83 10.27 7.52 7.59
CA SER A 83 11.40 6.95 8.35
C SER A 83 12.74 7.26 7.71
N LEU A 84 12.75 7.52 6.40
CA LEU A 84 13.94 7.82 5.62
C LEU A 84 14.44 9.25 5.86
N ILE A 85 13.54 10.23 6.07
CA ILE A 85 13.90 11.65 6.12
C ILE A 85 13.58 12.39 7.42
N TYR A 86 12.67 11.87 8.27
CA TYR A 86 12.30 12.52 9.52
C TYR A 86 12.76 11.75 10.75
N ARG A 87 13.10 12.49 11.80
CA ARG A 87 13.23 11.96 13.16
C ARG A 87 12.13 12.51 14.06
N ALA A 88 11.80 11.76 15.11
CA ALA A 88 10.92 12.28 16.15
C ALA A 88 11.68 13.31 16.98
N ARG A 89 11.12 14.51 17.15
CA ARG A 89 11.62 15.48 18.11
C ARG A 89 11.14 15.08 19.50
N GLU A 90 12.04 15.03 20.46
CA GLU A 90 11.68 14.90 21.88
C GLU A 90 11.18 16.27 22.37
N SER A 91 9.91 16.59 22.11
CA SER A 91 9.22 17.67 22.81
C SER A 91 8.43 17.07 23.98
N GLY A 92 8.31 17.82 25.07
CA GLY A 92 7.41 17.48 26.19
C GLY A 92 5.92 17.55 25.84
N GLU A 93 5.58 17.70 24.55
CA GLU A 93 4.22 17.71 24.02
C GLU A 93 3.77 16.29 23.63
N GLU A 94 2.47 16.02 23.77
CA GLU A 94 1.92 14.69 23.48
C GLU A 94 1.94 14.29 21.99
N GLN A 95 2.13 15.24 21.06
CA GLN A 95 2.32 14.89 19.64
C GLN A 95 3.81 14.80 19.35
N PRO A 96 4.28 13.67 18.76
CA PRO A 96 5.62 13.64 18.21
C PRO A 96 5.66 14.66 17.07
N ASN A 97 6.33 15.78 17.30
CA ASN A 97 6.64 16.71 16.22
C ASN A 97 7.76 16.07 15.40
N PHE A 98 7.60 16.05 14.08
CA PHE A 98 8.61 15.51 13.18
C PHE A 98 9.38 16.67 12.60
N GLU A 99 10.70 16.56 12.63
CA GLU A 99 11.57 17.51 11.97
C GLU A 99 12.38 16.78 10.92
N LEU A 100 12.66 17.49 9.83
CA LEU A 100 13.62 17.05 8.84
C LEU A 100 14.94 16.76 9.55
N TRP A 101 15.54 15.63 9.23
CA TRP A 101 16.78 15.20 9.86
C TRP A 101 17.94 15.37 8.88
N ASP A 102 18.80 16.34 9.13
CA ASP A 102 19.92 16.65 8.22
C ASP A 102 20.88 15.45 8.02
N ASP A 103 21.14 14.67 9.07
CA ASP A 103 21.96 13.44 9.02
C ASP A 103 21.12 12.16 8.79
N ALA A 104 19.94 12.30 8.17
CA ALA A 104 19.06 11.19 7.86
C ALA A 104 19.70 10.16 6.92
N PRO A 105 19.18 8.92 6.89
CA PRO A 105 19.60 7.93 5.90
C PRO A 105 19.53 8.42 4.44
N ALA A 106 18.62 9.35 4.14
CA ALA A 106 18.54 9.99 2.82
C ALA A 106 19.79 10.80 2.44
N SER A 107 20.43 11.53 3.37
CA SER A 107 21.58 12.40 3.04
C SER A 107 22.86 11.62 2.69
N LYS A 108 22.88 10.31 3.02
CA LYS A 108 24.02 9.41 2.75
C LYS A 108 23.86 8.63 1.45
N ALA A 109 22.68 8.68 0.84
CA ALA A 109 22.35 7.90 -0.35
C ALA A 109 22.98 8.48 -1.63
N LYS A 110 23.36 7.61 -2.56
CA LYS A 110 23.72 7.96 -3.94
C LYS A 110 22.51 7.96 -4.88
N LEU A 111 21.48 7.21 -4.51
CA LEU A 111 20.19 7.17 -5.19
C LEU A 111 19.11 6.83 -4.15
N ILE A 112 17.98 7.51 -4.24
CA ILE A 112 16.78 7.15 -3.50
C ILE A 112 15.73 6.68 -4.50
N VAL A 113 15.21 5.47 -4.29
CA VAL A 113 14.13 4.89 -5.08
C VAL A 113 12.83 4.96 -4.29
N ILE A 114 11.83 5.63 -4.83
CA ILE A 114 10.50 5.77 -4.20
C ILE A 114 9.46 4.97 -4.98
N ASP A 115 8.82 3.98 -4.35
CA ASP A 115 7.67 3.26 -4.92
C ASP A 115 6.33 3.86 -4.44
N GLU A 116 5.27 3.63 -5.22
CA GLU A 116 3.93 4.19 -5.01
C GLU A 116 3.96 5.73 -4.84
N CYS A 117 4.70 6.41 -5.72
CA CYS A 117 4.97 7.85 -5.63
C CYS A 117 3.72 8.73 -5.77
N SER A 118 2.60 8.18 -6.24
CA SER A 118 1.30 8.88 -6.35
C SER A 118 0.78 9.36 -5.00
N MET A 119 1.17 8.69 -3.90
CA MET A 119 0.75 9.03 -2.55
C MET A 119 1.59 10.15 -1.91
N VAL A 120 2.64 10.63 -2.58
CA VAL A 120 3.55 11.67 -2.04
C VAL A 120 2.98 13.06 -2.30
N ASP A 121 2.76 13.82 -1.22
CA ASP A 121 2.28 15.21 -1.29
C ASP A 121 3.41 16.23 -1.52
N ALA A 122 3.05 17.49 -1.67
CA ALA A 122 3.98 18.56 -2.01
C ALA A 122 4.98 18.89 -0.88
N GLU A 123 4.59 18.71 0.38
CA GLU A 123 5.49 18.94 1.52
C GLU A 123 6.56 17.85 1.55
N LEU A 124 6.12 16.59 1.58
CA LEU A 124 7.00 15.42 1.60
C LEU A 124 7.89 15.37 0.35
N GLY A 125 7.36 15.77 -0.81
CA GLY A 125 8.09 15.87 -2.05
C GLY A 125 9.22 16.91 -2.01
N ARG A 126 8.97 18.10 -1.46
CA ARG A 126 10.00 19.14 -1.28
C ARG A 126 11.05 18.73 -0.28
N ASP A 127 10.64 18.10 0.82
CA ASP A 127 11.55 17.60 1.85
C ASP A 127 12.43 16.46 1.33
N LEU A 128 11.95 15.63 0.40
CA LEU A 128 12.79 14.65 -0.30
C LEU A 128 13.82 15.34 -1.20
N LEU A 129 13.41 16.39 -1.93
CA LEU A 129 14.30 17.12 -2.84
C LEU A 129 15.41 17.86 -2.09
N SER A 130 15.16 18.36 -0.88
CA SER A 130 16.16 19.11 -0.10
C SER A 130 17.39 18.31 0.31
N PHE A 131 17.40 16.98 0.14
CA PHE A 131 18.58 16.15 0.36
C PHE A 131 19.58 16.16 -0.80
N ASP A 132 19.30 16.87 -1.90
CA ASP A 132 20.17 16.99 -3.08
C ASP A 132 20.66 15.64 -3.64
N CYS A 133 19.88 14.59 -3.42
CA CYS A 133 20.13 13.22 -3.88
C CYS A 133 19.29 12.92 -5.14
N PRO A 134 19.81 12.17 -6.13
CA PRO A 134 19.01 11.67 -7.24
C PRO A 134 17.79 10.86 -6.73
N LEU A 135 16.60 11.16 -7.27
CA LEU A 135 15.35 10.48 -6.94
C LEU A 135 14.80 9.72 -8.15
N LEU A 136 14.78 8.38 -8.08
CA LEU A 136 14.06 7.54 -9.03
C LEU A 136 12.67 7.24 -8.45
N VAL A 137 11.62 7.81 -9.04
CA VAL A 137 10.25 7.63 -8.56
C VAL A 137 9.48 6.67 -9.46
N LEU A 138 8.86 5.67 -8.84
CA LEU A 138 8.07 4.64 -9.49
C LEU A 138 6.58 4.90 -9.22
N GLY A 139 5.80 4.86 -10.28
CA GLY A 139 4.37 5.15 -10.23
C GLY A 139 3.56 4.31 -11.19
N ASP A 140 2.26 4.21 -10.92
CA ASP A 140 1.28 3.62 -11.81
C ASP A 140 0.12 4.60 -12.01
N PRO A 141 0.03 5.29 -13.16
CA PRO A 141 -1.00 6.30 -13.41
C PRO A 141 -2.41 5.71 -13.56
N ALA A 142 -2.55 4.39 -13.71
CA ALA A 142 -3.84 3.72 -13.78
C ALA A 142 -4.42 3.37 -12.40
N GLN A 143 -3.62 3.44 -11.33
CA GLN A 143 -4.14 3.29 -9.97
C GLN A 143 -5.00 4.50 -9.56
N LEU A 144 -5.81 4.31 -8.53
CA LEU A 144 -6.58 5.38 -7.91
C LEU A 144 -5.64 6.49 -7.43
N PRO A 145 -6.00 7.77 -7.66
CA PRO A 145 -5.28 8.86 -7.03
C PRO A 145 -5.49 8.82 -5.51
N PRO A 146 -4.60 9.46 -4.73
CA PRO A 146 -4.82 9.65 -3.30
C PRO A 146 -6.11 10.46 -3.06
N ILE A 147 -6.78 10.20 -1.93
CA ILE A 147 -8.06 10.85 -1.59
C ILE A 147 -7.86 12.34 -1.24
N GLN A 148 -6.76 12.66 -0.55
CA GLN A 148 -6.37 14.03 -0.15
C GLN A 148 -4.87 14.09 0.02
N GLY A 149 -4.25 15.14 -0.53
CA GLY A 149 -2.79 15.31 -0.50
C GLY A 149 -2.10 14.23 -1.34
N GLY A 150 -1.16 14.62 -2.18
CA GLY A 150 -0.41 13.67 -2.99
C GLY A 150 -0.20 14.16 -4.41
N GLY A 151 0.32 13.26 -5.24
CA GLY A 151 0.51 13.51 -6.66
C GLY A 151 1.69 14.41 -7.02
N PHE A 152 2.52 14.83 -6.07
CA PHE A 152 3.64 15.74 -6.33
C PHE A 152 4.54 15.28 -7.48
N PHE A 153 4.81 13.97 -7.54
CA PHE A 153 5.60 13.39 -8.63
C PHE A 153 4.78 13.04 -9.88
N THR A 154 3.47 12.84 -9.75
CA THR A 154 2.60 12.37 -10.83
C THR A 154 1.85 13.49 -11.56
N GLU A 155 1.94 14.73 -11.09
CA GLU A 155 1.44 15.92 -11.81
C GLU A 155 2.28 16.27 -13.04
N THR A 156 3.52 15.76 -13.12
CA THR A 156 4.38 15.86 -14.30
C THR A 156 4.36 14.54 -15.07
N GLU A 157 4.48 14.61 -16.39
CA GLU A 157 4.59 13.43 -17.23
C GLU A 157 5.82 12.58 -16.86
N PRO A 158 5.74 11.24 -17.00
CA PRO A 158 6.88 10.38 -16.76
C PRO A 158 7.97 10.58 -17.80
N ASP A 159 9.23 10.47 -17.36
CA ASP A 159 10.39 10.41 -18.25
C ASP A 159 10.37 9.11 -19.07
N VAL A 160 9.89 8.01 -18.47
CA VAL A 160 9.62 6.74 -19.15
C VAL A 160 8.31 6.12 -18.67
N MET A 161 7.48 5.68 -19.61
CA MET A 161 6.25 4.95 -19.34
C MET A 161 6.33 3.50 -19.85
N LEU A 162 6.51 2.56 -18.94
CA LEU A 162 6.49 1.13 -19.25
C LEU A 162 5.06 0.66 -19.52
N THR A 163 4.80 0.28 -20.77
CA THR A 163 3.49 -0.17 -21.27
C THR A 163 3.44 -1.66 -21.57
N GLU A 164 4.60 -2.27 -21.85
CA GLU A 164 4.72 -3.68 -22.21
C GLU A 164 4.79 -4.55 -20.95
N VAL A 165 3.90 -5.55 -20.89
CA VAL A 165 3.92 -6.57 -19.84
C VAL A 165 4.96 -7.63 -20.22
N HIS A 166 5.70 -8.12 -19.23
CA HIS A 166 6.68 -9.18 -19.46
C HIS A 166 6.00 -10.45 -20.00
N ARG A 167 6.61 -11.20 -20.93
CA ARG A 167 6.00 -12.42 -21.54
C ARG A 167 5.44 -13.40 -20.51
N GLN A 168 6.10 -13.54 -19.36
CA GLN A 168 5.65 -14.41 -18.27
C GLN A 168 4.34 -13.94 -17.62
N ALA A 169 4.09 -12.63 -17.61
CA ALA A 169 2.90 -11.99 -17.07
C ALA A 169 1.79 -11.77 -18.13
N GLU A 170 2.08 -11.98 -19.42
CA GLU A 170 1.10 -11.86 -20.51
C GLU A 170 0.01 -12.95 -20.43
N HIS A 171 0.36 -14.12 -19.90
CA HIS A 171 -0.58 -15.21 -19.64
C HIS A 171 -1.23 -15.14 -18.26
N ASP A 172 -0.87 -14.15 -17.44
CA ASP A 172 -1.45 -13.97 -16.12
C ASP A 172 -2.88 -13.40 -16.24
N PRO A 173 -3.91 -14.12 -15.74
CA PRO A 173 -5.28 -13.67 -15.79
C PRO A 173 -5.54 -12.32 -15.12
N ILE A 174 -4.86 -12.04 -14.00
CA ILE A 174 -5.01 -10.80 -13.21
C ILE A 174 -4.45 -9.64 -14.02
N VAL A 175 -3.28 -9.81 -14.64
CA VAL A 175 -2.69 -8.78 -15.49
C VAL A 175 -3.58 -8.50 -16.70
N ARG A 176 -4.09 -9.54 -17.36
CA ARG A 176 -5.02 -9.38 -18.49
C ARG A 176 -6.31 -8.66 -18.09
N MET A 177 -6.94 -9.05 -16.98
CA MET A 177 -8.12 -8.36 -16.45
C MET A 177 -7.83 -6.89 -16.12
N SER A 178 -6.65 -6.58 -15.58
CA SER A 178 -6.25 -5.19 -15.32
C SER A 178 -6.11 -4.37 -16.61
N MET A 179 -5.56 -4.97 -17.68
CA MET A 179 -5.45 -4.35 -19.00
C MET A 179 -6.82 -4.13 -19.64
N ASP A 180 -7.71 -5.12 -19.56
CA ASP A 180 -9.08 -5.04 -20.05
C ASP A 180 -9.82 -3.85 -19.41
N VAL A 181 -9.78 -3.75 -18.08
CA VAL A 181 -10.41 -2.64 -17.35
C VAL A 181 -9.82 -1.29 -17.74
N ARG A 182 -8.49 -1.21 -17.87
CA ARG A 182 -7.79 0.03 -18.26
C ARG A 182 -8.19 0.48 -19.66
N GLU A 183 -8.37 -0.46 -20.59
CA GLU A 183 -8.76 -0.19 -21.98
C GLU A 183 -10.28 -0.04 -22.16
N GLY A 184 -11.04 -0.01 -21.05
CA GLY A 184 -12.49 0.15 -21.07
C GLY A 184 -13.25 -1.09 -21.51
N ARG A 185 -12.60 -2.24 -21.61
CA ARG A 185 -13.26 -3.52 -21.90
C ARG A 185 -14.01 -4.02 -20.67
N SER A 186 -15.15 -4.67 -20.91
CA SER A 186 -15.94 -5.29 -19.86
C SER A 186 -15.35 -6.63 -19.44
N LEU A 187 -15.38 -6.87 -18.14
CA LEU A 187 -15.05 -8.16 -17.56
C LEU A 187 -16.26 -9.08 -17.65
N GLN A 188 -16.08 -10.30 -18.16
CA GLN A 188 -17.17 -11.26 -18.35
C GLN A 188 -17.16 -12.30 -17.23
N PRO A 189 -18.32 -12.73 -16.70
CA PRO A 189 -18.39 -13.85 -15.77
C PRO A 189 -17.77 -15.12 -16.38
N GLY A 190 -16.96 -15.83 -15.60
CA GLY A 190 -16.26 -17.02 -16.06
C GLY A 190 -15.05 -17.38 -15.20
N GLN A 191 -14.40 -18.48 -15.57
CA GLN A 191 -13.18 -18.96 -14.92
C GLN A 191 -11.95 -18.59 -15.77
N TYR A 192 -10.93 -18.07 -15.10
CA TYR A 192 -9.70 -17.57 -15.68
C TYR A 192 -8.49 -18.15 -14.93
N GLY A 193 -8.22 -19.43 -15.19
CA GLY A 193 -7.22 -20.19 -14.43
C GLY A 193 -7.66 -20.38 -12.98
N LEU A 194 -6.85 -19.91 -12.03
CA LEU A 194 -7.20 -19.90 -10.60
C LEU A 194 -8.18 -18.79 -10.22
N SER A 195 -8.26 -17.76 -11.07
CA SER A 195 -9.10 -16.58 -10.87
C SER A 195 -10.48 -16.78 -11.50
N GLU A 196 -11.47 -16.01 -11.05
CA GLU A 196 -12.84 -16.10 -11.54
C GLU A 196 -13.56 -14.75 -11.45
N ILE A 197 -14.60 -14.61 -12.27
CA ILE A 197 -15.56 -13.53 -12.19
C ILE A 197 -16.92 -14.18 -12.01
N VAL A 198 -17.57 -13.90 -10.87
CA VAL A 198 -18.81 -14.57 -10.47
C VAL A 198 -19.86 -13.54 -10.06
N SER A 199 -21.13 -13.88 -10.26
CA SER A 199 -22.21 -13.08 -9.67
C SER A 199 -22.29 -13.32 -8.16
N ARG A 200 -22.87 -12.37 -7.42
CA ARG A 200 -23.15 -12.55 -5.98
C ARG A 200 -23.92 -13.83 -5.62
N LYS A 201 -24.76 -14.34 -6.53
CA LYS A 201 -25.54 -15.58 -6.32
C LYS A 201 -24.70 -16.84 -6.50
N ALA A 202 -23.66 -16.76 -7.33
CA ALA A 202 -22.76 -17.88 -7.64
C ALA A 202 -21.50 -17.89 -6.75
N LEU A 203 -21.29 -16.85 -5.94
CA LEU A 203 -20.16 -16.77 -5.01
C LEU A 203 -20.29 -17.83 -3.91
N ASP A 204 -19.31 -18.71 -3.84
CA ASP A 204 -19.11 -19.60 -2.70
C ASP A 204 -18.74 -18.79 -1.45
N PRO A 205 -19.50 -18.85 -0.34
CA PRO A 205 -19.15 -18.16 0.90
C PRO A 205 -17.80 -18.61 1.48
N ASP A 206 -17.40 -19.87 1.30
CA ASP A 206 -16.14 -20.38 1.85
C ASP A 206 -14.94 -19.74 1.16
N ARG A 207 -15.10 -19.34 -0.12
CA ARG A 207 -14.12 -18.57 -0.87
C ARG A 207 -13.77 -17.24 -0.20
N VAL A 208 -14.78 -16.55 0.34
CA VAL A 208 -14.63 -15.26 1.04
C VAL A 208 -13.88 -15.44 2.36
N MET A 209 -14.13 -16.55 3.05
CA MET A 209 -13.50 -16.87 4.33
C MET A 209 -12.04 -17.35 4.17
N ALA A 210 -11.73 -18.00 3.04
CA ALA A 210 -10.41 -18.54 2.75
C ALA A 210 -9.43 -17.55 2.09
N ALA A 211 -9.92 -16.41 1.58
CA ALA A 211 -9.08 -15.41 0.94
C ALA A 211 -8.14 -14.73 1.95
N ASP A 212 -6.92 -14.37 1.52
CA ASP A 212 -6.01 -13.59 2.36
C ASP A 212 -6.60 -12.21 2.68
N GLN A 213 -7.33 -11.66 1.71
CA GLN A 213 -7.99 -10.37 1.84
C GLN A 213 -9.28 -10.28 1.01
N VAL A 214 -10.30 -9.67 1.63
CA VAL A 214 -11.51 -9.23 0.93
C VAL A 214 -11.47 -7.71 0.74
N LEU A 215 -11.77 -7.24 -0.47
CA LEU A 215 -11.80 -5.84 -0.86
C LEU A 215 -13.21 -5.41 -1.31
N VAL A 216 -13.62 -4.22 -0.87
CA VAL A 216 -14.89 -3.58 -1.20
C VAL A 216 -14.67 -2.09 -1.53
N GLY A 217 -15.70 -1.38 -1.97
CA GLY A 217 -15.61 0.05 -2.29
C GLY A 217 -15.88 0.95 -1.09
N ARG A 218 -17.01 0.72 -0.42
CA ARG A 218 -17.60 1.63 0.56
C ARG A 218 -17.26 1.25 2.00
N ASN A 219 -17.09 2.25 2.86
CA ASN A 219 -16.87 2.02 4.29
C ASN A 219 -18.05 1.31 4.97
N ASN A 220 -19.29 1.61 4.56
CA ASN A 220 -20.47 0.93 5.10
C ASN A 220 -20.46 -0.56 4.75
N THR A 221 -20.13 -0.91 3.50
CA THR A 221 -19.96 -2.32 3.08
C THR A 221 -18.84 -2.97 3.88
N ARG A 222 -17.69 -2.28 4.02
CA ARG A 222 -16.55 -2.78 4.79
C ARG A 222 -16.94 -3.13 6.23
N ARG A 223 -17.60 -2.22 6.95
CA ARG A 223 -18.03 -2.45 8.35
C ARG A 223 -19.03 -3.61 8.43
N ALA A 224 -20.03 -3.63 7.54
CA ALA A 224 -21.03 -4.68 7.52
C ALA A 224 -20.43 -6.08 7.25
N TYR A 225 -19.52 -6.19 6.29
CA TYR A 225 -18.90 -7.47 5.95
C TYR A 225 -17.88 -7.93 6.99
N ASN A 226 -17.13 -7.02 7.64
CA ASN A 226 -16.31 -7.40 8.79
C ASN A 226 -17.15 -8.05 9.90
N MET A 227 -18.32 -7.48 10.23
CA MET A 227 -19.21 -8.09 11.22
C MET A 227 -19.76 -9.44 10.77
N ARG A 228 -20.11 -9.60 9.49
CA ARG A 228 -20.57 -10.89 8.93
C ARG A 228 -19.49 -11.97 8.97
N VAL A 229 -18.23 -11.62 8.67
CA VAL A 229 -17.08 -12.54 8.80
C VAL A 229 -16.94 -13.01 10.25
N ARG A 230 -17.02 -12.09 11.22
CA ARG A 230 -16.96 -12.43 12.65
C ARG A 230 -18.12 -13.34 13.08
N GLN A 231 -19.34 -13.05 12.63
CA GLN A 231 -20.50 -13.93 12.88
C GLN A 231 -20.30 -15.33 12.30
N LYS A 232 -19.73 -15.44 11.09
CA LYS A 232 -19.40 -16.73 10.47
C LYS A 232 -18.31 -17.50 11.21
N LEU A 233 -17.40 -16.80 11.88
CA LEU A 233 -16.41 -17.39 12.79
C LEU A 233 -16.97 -17.72 14.19
N GLY A 234 -18.27 -17.51 14.43
CA GLY A 234 -18.89 -17.74 15.73
C GLY A 234 -18.50 -16.72 16.81
N ILE A 235 -18.04 -15.53 16.40
CA ILE A 235 -17.63 -14.46 17.32
C ILE A 235 -18.82 -13.52 17.56
N GLU A 236 -19.44 -13.64 18.73
CA GLU A 236 -20.59 -12.81 19.14
C GLU A 236 -20.18 -11.49 19.82
N ASP A 237 -18.99 -11.45 20.42
CA ASP A 237 -18.49 -10.27 21.11
C ASP A 237 -18.29 -9.10 20.13
N LEU A 238 -18.88 -7.94 20.43
CA LEU A 238 -18.79 -6.75 19.58
C LEU A 238 -17.39 -6.12 19.56
N LEU A 239 -16.58 -6.41 20.57
CA LEU A 239 -15.21 -5.93 20.71
C LEU A 239 -14.20 -7.00 20.27
N PRO A 240 -12.97 -6.61 19.89
CA PRO A 240 -12.00 -7.58 19.38
C PRO A 240 -11.65 -8.68 20.38
N VAL A 241 -11.56 -9.92 19.90
CA VAL A 241 -11.15 -11.10 20.68
C VAL A 241 -9.85 -11.69 20.13
N ALA A 242 -9.28 -12.70 20.79
CA ALA A 242 -8.08 -13.36 20.29
C ALA A 242 -8.30 -13.87 18.85
N ASN A 243 -7.26 -13.74 18.03
CA ASN A 243 -7.21 -14.01 16.59
C ASN A 243 -8.00 -13.06 15.68
N ASP A 244 -8.71 -12.05 16.22
CA ASP A 244 -9.33 -11.05 15.36
C ASP A 244 -8.29 -10.33 14.49
N LYS A 245 -8.60 -10.22 13.20
CA LYS A 245 -7.81 -9.45 12.23
C LYS A 245 -8.24 -7.99 12.28
N LEU A 246 -7.28 -7.10 12.52
CA LEU A 246 -7.46 -5.66 12.65
C LEU A 246 -6.65 -4.92 11.57
N VAL A 247 -7.10 -3.72 11.25
CA VAL A 247 -6.36 -2.74 10.46
C VAL A 247 -6.07 -1.51 11.30
N CYS A 248 -4.82 -1.06 11.30
CA CYS A 248 -4.43 0.17 11.97
C CYS A 248 -4.84 1.38 11.12
N LEU A 249 -5.48 2.37 11.73
CA LEU A 249 -5.98 3.56 11.05
C LEU A 249 -5.08 4.78 11.24
N ARG A 250 -4.11 4.70 12.16
CA ARG A 250 -3.26 5.83 12.53
C ARG A 250 -1.84 5.38 12.86
N ASN A 251 -0.86 6.08 12.31
CA ASN A 251 0.55 5.83 12.61
C ASN A 251 0.84 6.03 14.10
N ASN A 252 1.55 5.09 14.72
CA ASN A 252 2.16 5.25 16.04
C ASN A 252 3.59 4.71 15.99
N ARG A 253 4.56 5.60 15.75
CA ARG A 253 5.96 5.21 15.53
C ARG A 253 6.62 4.59 16.78
N LYS A 254 6.27 5.06 17.99
CA LYS A 254 6.77 4.47 19.26
C LYS A 254 6.43 2.98 19.37
N LYS A 255 5.29 2.58 18.80
CA LYS A 255 4.77 1.21 18.77
C LYS A 255 4.97 0.52 17.42
N VAL A 256 5.63 1.18 16.46
CA VAL A 256 5.85 0.69 15.09
C VAL A 256 4.52 0.32 14.42
N LEU A 257 3.46 1.09 14.67
CA LEU A 257 2.17 0.95 14.02
C LEU A 257 2.12 1.87 12.80
N PHE A 258 1.66 1.33 11.67
CA PHE A 258 1.50 2.05 10.42
C PHE A 258 0.05 1.99 9.96
N ASN A 259 -0.49 3.10 9.46
CA ASN A 259 -1.81 3.20 8.86
C ASN A 259 -1.90 2.22 7.67
N GLY A 260 -2.98 1.45 7.61
CA GLY A 260 -3.18 0.35 6.67
C GLY A 260 -2.48 -0.96 7.05
N GLY A 261 -1.65 -0.95 8.10
CA GLY A 261 -1.00 -2.17 8.61
C GLY A 261 -2.03 -3.15 9.19
N LEU A 262 -1.86 -4.43 8.89
CA LEU A 262 -2.72 -5.52 9.37
C LEU A 262 -2.12 -6.19 10.61
N TRP A 263 -2.98 -6.49 11.57
CA TRP A 263 -2.60 -7.01 12.88
C TRP A 263 -3.56 -8.10 13.35
N ARG A 264 -3.06 -9.08 14.09
CA ARG A 264 -3.85 -10.08 14.81
C ARG A 264 -3.86 -9.80 16.30
N VAL A 265 -5.03 -9.88 16.92
CA VAL A 265 -5.18 -9.81 18.37
C VAL A 265 -4.65 -11.09 19.00
N LYS A 266 -3.73 -10.96 19.95
CA LYS A 266 -3.26 -12.08 20.79
C LYS A 266 -4.10 -12.22 22.05
N ALA A 267 -4.41 -11.11 22.70
CA ALA A 267 -5.29 -11.08 23.86
C ALA A 267 -5.86 -9.68 24.09
N ARG A 268 -7.11 -9.60 24.57
CA ARG A 268 -7.71 -8.37 25.09
C ARG A 268 -7.80 -8.48 26.62
N ALA A 269 -7.38 -7.44 27.34
CA ALA A 269 -7.58 -7.38 28.78
C ALA A 269 -9.07 -7.15 29.10
N ALA A 270 -9.58 -7.77 30.17
CA ALA A 270 -10.91 -7.47 30.66
C ALA A 270 -10.98 -5.99 31.06
N SER A 271 -11.96 -5.27 30.52
CA SER A 271 -12.18 -3.86 30.81
C SER A 271 -13.68 -3.58 30.81
N LYS A 272 -14.15 -2.83 31.81
CA LYS A 272 -15.49 -2.22 31.82
C LYS A 272 -15.47 -0.78 31.30
N SER A 273 -14.30 -0.29 30.89
CA SER A 273 -14.09 1.05 30.35
C SER A 273 -14.29 1.07 28.84
N GLN A 274 -14.60 2.23 28.29
CA GLN A 274 -14.57 2.51 26.86
C GLN A 274 -13.16 2.43 26.25
N ILE A 275 -12.13 2.36 27.09
CA ILE A 275 -10.75 2.13 26.66
C ILE A 275 -10.42 0.65 26.85
N ILE A 276 -10.11 -0.02 25.75
CA ILE A 276 -9.68 -1.41 25.74
C ILE A 276 -8.17 -1.51 25.52
N THR A 277 -7.55 -2.43 26.25
CA THR A 277 -6.12 -2.73 26.09
C THR A 277 -5.97 -4.09 25.43
N MET A 278 -5.17 -4.15 24.37
CA MET A 278 -4.94 -5.36 23.60
C MET A 278 -3.44 -5.61 23.40
N ARG A 279 -3.07 -6.88 23.29
CA ARG A 279 -1.79 -7.31 22.73
C ARG A 279 -2.03 -7.76 21.31
N ILE A 280 -1.27 -7.22 20.36
CA ILE A 280 -1.39 -7.51 18.93
C ILE A 280 -0.04 -7.94 18.35
N SER A 281 -0.06 -8.72 17.28
CA SER A 281 1.11 -8.98 16.43
C SER A 281 0.78 -8.65 14.98
N PRO A 282 1.77 -8.47 14.10
CA PRO A 282 1.52 -8.42 12.66
C PRO A 282 0.71 -9.62 12.17
N ASP A 283 -0.14 -9.42 11.14
CA ASP A 283 -1.02 -10.44 10.55
C ASP A 283 -0.26 -11.47 9.68
N GLU A 284 0.93 -11.12 9.22
CA GLU A 284 1.85 -11.97 8.46
C GLU A 284 2.89 -12.60 9.42
N ASP A 285 3.09 -13.92 9.32
CA ASP A 285 3.74 -14.84 10.29
C ASP A 285 5.25 -14.62 10.57
N PHE A 286 5.75 -13.39 10.48
CA PHE A 286 7.16 -13.07 10.65
C PHE A 286 7.54 -12.74 12.09
N GLY A 287 7.30 -13.66 13.03
CA GLY A 287 7.89 -13.60 14.38
C GLY A 287 7.73 -12.24 15.09
N GLY A 288 6.67 -11.50 14.75
CA GLY A 288 6.61 -10.07 15.02
C GLY A 288 6.47 -9.81 16.51
N LYS A 289 7.18 -8.79 17.01
CA LYS A 289 7.12 -8.38 18.41
C LYS A 289 5.67 -8.09 18.78
N VAL A 290 5.21 -8.72 19.87
CA VAL A 290 3.88 -8.44 20.42
C VAL A 290 3.86 -7.02 20.95
N THR A 291 2.93 -6.21 20.44
CA THR A 291 2.77 -4.80 20.77
C THR A 291 1.54 -4.60 21.63
N LYS A 292 1.67 -3.83 22.71
CA LYS A 292 0.54 -3.42 23.56
C LYS A 292 -0.08 -2.13 23.03
N VAL A 293 -1.38 -2.16 22.75
CA VAL A 293 -2.15 -1.02 22.25
C VAL A 293 -3.31 -0.68 23.18
N SER A 294 -3.67 0.59 23.22
CA SER A 294 -4.82 1.11 23.96
C SER A 294 -5.75 1.80 22.97
N VAL A 295 -6.96 1.27 22.81
CA VAL A 295 -7.89 1.65 21.72
C VAL A 295 -9.24 1.99 22.33
N ARG A 296 -9.96 2.94 21.73
CA ARG A 296 -11.35 3.22 22.11
C ARG A 296 -12.29 2.15 21.55
N ALA A 297 -13.22 1.67 22.35
CA ALA A 297 -14.28 0.76 21.92
C ALA A 297 -15.11 1.33 20.75
N ASP A 298 -15.27 2.66 20.71
CA ASP A 298 -15.93 3.42 19.63
C ASP A 298 -15.37 3.13 18.23
N CYS A 299 -14.11 2.69 18.16
CA CYS A 299 -13.45 2.31 16.91
C CYS A 299 -14.12 1.09 16.25
N PHE A 300 -14.70 0.20 17.04
CA PHE A 300 -15.31 -1.05 16.58
C PHE A 300 -16.84 -0.97 16.50
N SER A 301 -17.46 -0.06 17.27
CA SER A 301 -18.91 0.19 17.22
C SER A 301 -19.32 1.23 16.16
N GLY A 302 -18.35 1.90 15.52
CA GLY A 302 -18.59 2.85 14.43
C GLY A 302 -18.82 4.31 14.86
N GLY A 303 -18.48 4.65 16.11
CA GLY A 303 -18.65 5.99 16.68
C GLY A 303 -17.37 6.84 16.74
N VAL A 304 -16.20 6.28 16.43
CA VAL A 304 -14.93 7.02 16.59
C VAL A 304 -14.84 8.30 15.75
N GLU A 305 -15.47 8.31 14.58
CA GLU A 305 -15.44 9.46 13.66
C GLU A 305 -16.26 10.66 14.17
N THR A 306 -17.22 10.45 15.08
CA THR A 306 -18.02 11.53 15.67
C THR A 306 -17.35 12.18 16.88
N LEU A 307 -16.24 11.61 17.36
CA LEU A 307 -15.53 12.12 18.53
C LEU A 307 -14.54 13.22 18.14
N PRO A 308 -14.42 14.29 18.95
CA PRO A 308 -13.39 15.31 18.78
C PRO A 308 -11.98 14.72 18.78
N TRP A 309 -11.08 15.34 18.03
CA TRP A 309 -9.70 14.87 17.87
C TRP A 309 -8.96 14.73 19.20
N GLU A 310 -9.19 15.65 20.13
CA GLU A 310 -8.56 15.69 21.47
C GLU A 310 -8.85 14.42 22.27
N GLN A 311 -10.03 13.82 22.07
CA GLN A 311 -10.43 12.58 22.76
C GLN A 311 -9.89 11.32 22.09
N ARG A 312 -9.48 11.41 20.82
CA ARG A 312 -8.96 10.32 20.01
C ARG A 312 -7.44 10.25 20.07
N LYS A 313 -6.78 11.41 20.03
CA LYS A 313 -5.33 11.60 19.99
C LYS A 313 -4.53 10.74 21.00
N PRO A 314 -4.96 10.53 22.26
CA PRO A 314 -4.19 9.73 23.22
C PRO A 314 -4.16 8.22 22.94
N TYR A 315 -5.08 7.72 22.10
CA TYR A 315 -5.31 6.27 21.90
C TYR A 315 -4.94 5.82 20.49
N ASP A 316 -4.52 4.57 20.34
CA ASP A 316 -4.30 3.98 19.02
C ASP A 316 -5.65 3.79 18.32
N GLU A 317 -5.70 3.94 16.99
CA GLU A 317 -6.92 3.77 16.21
C GLU A 317 -6.83 2.52 15.33
N PHE A 318 -7.82 1.64 15.45
CA PHE A 318 -7.92 0.39 14.74
C PHE A 318 -9.36 0.14 14.29
N ASP A 319 -9.56 -0.69 13.28
CA ASP A 319 -10.87 -1.22 12.93
C ASP A 319 -10.68 -2.71 12.56
N TYR A 320 -11.76 -3.43 12.31
CA TYR A 320 -11.67 -4.79 11.80
C TYR A 320 -11.08 -4.80 10.38
N GLY A 321 -10.14 -5.72 10.17
CA GLY A 321 -9.29 -5.82 8.98
C GLY A 321 -9.56 -7.04 8.10
N TYR A 322 -10.59 -7.85 8.39
CA TYR A 322 -10.98 -8.96 7.51
C TYR A 322 -11.37 -8.47 6.11
N VAL A 323 -12.07 -7.32 6.07
CA VAL A 323 -12.47 -6.65 4.84
C VAL A 323 -11.90 -5.23 4.84
N LEU A 324 -11.31 -4.82 3.72
CA LEU A 324 -10.76 -3.48 3.52
C LEU A 324 -11.45 -2.79 2.34
N THR A 325 -11.41 -1.45 2.32
CA THR A 325 -11.75 -0.73 1.09
C THR A 325 -10.58 -0.77 0.12
N VAL A 326 -10.84 -0.71 -1.19
CA VAL A 326 -9.77 -0.65 -2.21
C VAL A 326 -8.81 0.51 -1.94
N HIS A 327 -9.31 1.68 -1.54
CA HIS A 327 -8.46 2.82 -1.15
C HIS A 327 -7.50 2.47 0.01
N LYS A 328 -7.99 1.80 1.06
CA LYS A 328 -7.15 1.38 2.21
C LYS A 328 -6.19 0.23 1.85
N SER A 329 -6.34 -0.38 0.68
CA SER A 329 -5.47 -1.44 0.18
C SER A 329 -4.34 -0.94 -0.71
N GLN A 330 -4.29 0.36 -1.05
CA GLN A 330 -3.21 0.94 -1.87
C GLN A 330 -1.83 0.66 -1.24
N GLY A 331 -0.87 0.27 -2.08
CA GLY A 331 0.46 -0.18 -1.64
C GLY A 331 0.50 -1.55 -0.94
N SER A 332 -0.62 -2.28 -0.85
CA SER A 332 -0.66 -3.67 -0.38
C SER A 332 -0.67 -4.66 -1.53
N GLN A 333 -0.25 -5.89 -1.27
CA GLN A 333 -0.42 -7.01 -2.20
C GLN A 333 -0.69 -8.28 -1.38
N TRP A 334 -1.52 -9.19 -1.89
CA TRP A 334 -1.83 -10.50 -1.31
C TRP A 334 -1.83 -11.57 -2.39
N ASP A 335 -1.60 -12.83 -2.02
CA ASP A 335 -1.63 -13.93 -2.98
C ASP A 335 -3.06 -14.21 -3.46
N ASP A 336 -4.03 -14.20 -2.53
CA ASP A 336 -5.43 -14.50 -2.78
C ASP A 336 -6.35 -13.35 -2.34
N VAL A 337 -7.07 -12.74 -3.31
CA VAL A 337 -8.01 -11.64 -3.07
C VAL A 337 -9.42 -11.97 -3.58
N VAL A 338 -10.43 -11.61 -2.78
CA VAL A 338 -11.83 -11.50 -3.23
C VAL A 338 -12.20 -10.02 -3.35
N LEU A 339 -12.58 -9.57 -4.55
CA LEU A 339 -12.94 -8.19 -4.84
C LEU A 339 -14.43 -8.09 -5.14
N PHE A 340 -15.20 -7.44 -4.26
CA PHE A 340 -16.59 -7.10 -4.57
C PHE A 340 -16.61 -5.82 -5.41
N ASP A 341 -17.06 -5.93 -6.67
CA ASP A 341 -17.17 -4.79 -7.57
C ASP A 341 -18.21 -3.80 -7.03
N GLU A 342 -17.70 -2.71 -6.46
CA GLU A 342 -18.49 -1.53 -6.08
C GLU A 342 -18.05 -0.30 -6.88
N SER A 343 -17.43 -0.51 -8.05
CA SER A 343 -16.91 0.54 -8.93
C SER A 343 -17.99 1.51 -9.39
N PHE A 344 -19.25 1.06 -9.46
CA PHE A 344 -20.42 1.90 -9.73
C PHE A 344 -20.57 3.08 -8.75
N ALA A 345 -20.00 2.97 -7.54
CA ALA A 345 -20.00 4.04 -6.55
C ALA A 345 -18.98 5.16 -6.86
N PHE A 346 -18.10 4.95 -7.84
CA PHE A 346 -16.98 5.82 -8.18
C PHE A 346 -17.02 6.16 -9.67
N GLN A 347 -18.11 6.78 -10.14
CA GLN A 347 -18.40 6.93 -11.58
C GLN A 347 -17.23 7.50 -12.40
N GLU A 348 -16.59 8.56 -11.93
CA GLU A 348 -15.47 9.22 -12.62
C GLU A 348 -14.15 8.43 -12.57
N SER A 349 -13.99 7.55 -11.59
CA SER A 349 -12.76 6.76 -11.36
C SER A 349 -13.01 5.25 -11.42
N ARG A 350 -14.11 4.81 -12.06
CA ARG A 350 -14.58 3.42 -12.08
C ARG A 350 -13.50 2.45 -12.52
N ALA A 351 -12.85 2.74 -13.65
CA ALA A 351 -11.78 1.93 -14.21
C ALA A 351 -10.55 1.90 -13.29
N ARG A 352 -10.14 3.05 -12.74
CA ARG A 352 -9.02 3.14 -11.79
C ARG A 352 -9.30 2.37 -10.51
N TRP A 353 -10.53 2.42 -10.01
CA TRP A 353 -10.96 1.68 -8.84
C TRP A 353 -10.86 0.17 -9.05
N LEU A 354 -11.42 -0.33 -10.15
CA LEU A 354 -11.34 -1.74 -10.52
C LEU A 354 -9.90 -2.18 -10.73
N TYR A 355 -9.14 -1.41 -11.51
CA TYR A 355 -7.73 -1.66 -11.77
C TYR A 355 -6.92 -1.75 -10.46
N THR A 356 -7.13 -0.80 -9.54
CA THR A 356 -6.45 -0.81 -8.24
C THR A 356 -6.79 -2.06 -7.44
N GLY A 357 -8.07 -2.45 -7.39
CA GLY A 357 -8.51 -3.67 -6.69
C GLY A 357 -7.95 -4.96 -7.30
N ILE A 358 -7.99 -5.08 -8.63
CA ILE A 358 -7.47 -6.24 -9.37
C ILE A 358 -5.98 -6.42 -9.11
N THR A 359 -5.21 -5.33 -9.16
CA THR A 359 -3.74 -5.37 -9.00
C THR A 359 -3.27 -5.61 -7.57
N ARG A 360 -4.18 -5.74 -6.60
CA ARG A 360 -3.83 -6.18 -5.23
C ARG A 360 -3.60 -7.69 -5.13
N ALA A 361 -4.15 -8.47 -6.07
CA ALA A 361 -3.95 -9.92 -6.13
C ALA A 361 -2.64 -10.27 -6.85
N ALA A 362 -1.90 -11.25 -6.34
CA ALA A 362 -0.67 -11.73 -6.95
C ALA A 362 -0.82 -13.10 -7.63
N LYS A 363 -1.68 -13.99 -7.11
CA LYS A 363 -1.83 -15.37 -7.64
C LYS A 363 -3.27 -15.72 -7.99
N ARG A 364 -4.23 -15.28 -7.18
CA ARG A 364 -5.65 -15.63 -7.33
C ARG A 364 -6.56 -14.45 -7.04
N LEU A 365 -7.51 -14.21 -7.93
CA LEU A 365 -8.50 -13.15 -7.82
C LEU A 365 -9.90 -13.68 -8.09
N SER A 366 -10.83 -13.45 -7.18
CA SER A 366 -12.26 -13.68 -7.42
C SER A 366 -12.99 -12.34 -7.42
N ILE A 367 -13.50 -11.91 -8.58
CA ILE A 367 -14.29 -10.67 -8.72
C ILE A 367 -15.77 -11.00 -8.60
N VAL A 368 -16.45 -10.32 -7.70
CA VAL A 368 -17.89 -10.48 -7.45
C VAL A 368 -18.64 -9.30 -8.06
N VAL A 369 -19.37 -9.54 -9.14
CA VAL A 369 -20.15 -8.53 -9.89
C VAL A 369 -21.64 -8.51 -9.50
#